data_AF-A0A847FGA2-F1
#
_entry.id   AF-A0A847FGA2-F1
#
_cell.length_a   1.000
_cell.length_b   1.000
_cell.length_c   1.000
_cell.angle_alpha   90.00
_cell.angle_beta   90.00
_cell.angle_gamma   90.00
#
_symmetry.space_group_name_H-M   'P 1'
#
loop_
_entity.id
_entity.type
_entity.pdbx_description
1 polymer ?
#
loop_
_entity_poly.entity_id
_entity_poly.type
_entity_poly.pdbx_seq_one_letter_code
_entity_poly.pdbx_strand_id
1 'polypeptide(L)'
;MEITEVRVFLKDSPDKKLKAYATVTFDNAFVVRNIKVIEGNNGVFIAMPSRKLKFACPKCGFKNEIRSKYCNQCGAQLPFTSAPAETDAAGGAQSEHKDIAHPITQSFREYLQKKILDIYEQERRRDGTGMRADQEFSVE
;
A
#
# COMPACT_ATOMS: atom_id res chain seq x y z
N MET A 1 -9.68 -16.90 -10.35
CA MET A 1 -10.01 -15.52 -9.93
C MET A 1 -9.67 -14.61 -11.09
N GLU A 2 -10.68 -13.97 -11.65
CA GLU A 2 -10.56 -13.08 -12.80
C GLU A 2 -10.65 -11.63 -12.35
N ILE A 3 -9.88 -10.76 -12.99
CA ILE A 3 -9.98 -9.32 -12.78
C ILE A 3 -11.02 -8.79 -13.76
N THR A 4 -12.17 -8.39 -13.25
CA THR A 4 -13.29 -7.94 -14.07
C THR A 4 -13.27 -6.44 -14.33
N GLU A 5 -12.69 -5.66 -13.41
CA GLU A 5 -12.56 -4.21 -13.57
C GLU A 5 -11.29 -3.70 -12.89
N VAL A 6 -10.66 -2.70 -13.49
CA VAL A 6 -9.53 -1.97 -12.91
C VAL A 6 -9.74 -0.48 -13.16
N ARG A 7 -9.69 0.31 -12.10
CA ARG A 7 -9.73 1.79 -12.16
C ARG A 7 -8.41 2.33 -11.65
N VAL A 8 -7.77 3.19 -12.44
CA VAL A 8 -6.50 3.84 -12.08
C VAL A 8 -6.73 5.34 -11.93
N PHE A 9 -6.23 5.89 -10.83
CA PHE A 9 -6.25 7.31 -10.51
C PHE A 9 -4.82 7.81 -10.44
N LEU A 10 -4.40 8.57 -11.45
CA LEU A 10 -3.09 9.19 -11.49
C LEU A 10 -2.95 10.19 -10.33
N LYS A 11 -1.76 10.27 -9.75
CA LYS A 11 -1.47 11.15 -8.63
C LYS A 11 -0.04 11.66 -8.72
N ASP A 12 0.11 12.97 -8.77
CA ASP A 12 1.41 13.60 -8.53
C ASP A 12 1.68 13.66 -7.03
N SER A 13 2.79 13.04 -6.63
CA SER A 13 3.29 13.06 -5.26
C SER A 13 4.60 13.85 -5.21
N PRO A 14 4.88 14.57 -4.12
CA PRO A 14 6.08 15.41 -4.00
C PRO A 14 7.37 14.59 -4.15
N ASP A 15 7.38 13.37 -3.64
CA ASP A 15 8.52 12.44 -3.74
C ASP A 15 8.65 11.77 -5.13
N LYS A 16 7.70 12.03 -6.05
CA LYS A 16 7.55 11.42 -7.39
C LYS A 16 7.51 9.90 -7.46
N LYS A 17 7.68 9.19 -6.33
CA LYS A 17 7.67 7.72 -6.22
C LYS A 17 6.28 7.14 -6.46
N LEU A 18 5.25 7.71 -5.86
CA LEU A 18 3.88 7.27 -6.06
C LEU A 18 3.32 7.95 -7.32
N LYS A 19 2.88 7.14 -8.28
CA LYS A 19 2.36 7.60 -9.57
C LYS A 19 0.84 7.53 -9.68
N ALA A 20 0.25 6.51 -9.07
CA ALA A 20 -1.18 6.31 -9.12
C ALA A 20 -1.69 5.43 -7.98
N TYR A 21 -2.99 5.51 -7.74
CA TYR A 21 -3.75 4.51 -6.99
C TYR A 21 -4.59 3.69 -7.94
N ALA A 22 -4.68 2.38 -7.68
CA ALA A 22 -5.52 1.45 -8.41
C ALA A 22 -6.56 0.84 -7.47
N THR A 23 -7.76 0.65 -8.02
CA THR A 23 -8.85 -0.13 -7.44
C THR A 23 -9.19 -1.25 -8.40
N VAL A 24 -9.25 -2.48 -7.89
CA VAL A 24 -9.47 -3.69 -8.69
C VAL A 24 -10.69 -4.43 -8.19
N THR A 25 -11.55 -4.83 -9.11
CA THR A 25 -12.70 -5.70 -8.88
C THR A 25 -12.38 -7.10 -9.40
N PHE A 26 -12.57 -8.10 -8.54
CA PHE A 26 -12.39 -9.51 -8.82
C PHE A 26 -13.76 -10.18 -8.93
N ASP A 27 -13.92 -11.00 -9.97
CA ASP A 27 -15.11 -11.84 -10.21
C ASP A 27 -16.45 -11.08 -10.09
N ASN A 28 -16.48 -9.76 -10.36
CA ASN A 28 -17.62 -8.86 -10.12
C ASN A 28 -18.22 -8.89 -8.70
N ALA A 29 -17.49 -9.42 -7.72
CA ALA A 29 -18.01 -9.68 -6.38
C ALA A 29 -17.14 -9.09 -5.26
N PHE A 30 -15.86 -8.81 -5.53
CA PHE A 30 -14.92 -8.37 -4.50
C PHE A 30 -14.04 -7.23 -4.98
N VAL A 31 -13.93 -6.15 -4.20
CA VAL A 31 -13.14 -4.96 -4.57
C VAL A 31 -11.99 -4.75 -3.61
N VAL A 32 -10.78 -4.61 -4.15
CA VAL A 32 -9.58 -4.19 -3.40
C VAL A 32 -9.21 -2.76 -3.81
N ARG A 33 -9.18 -1.87 -2.83
CA ARG A 33 -8.82 -0.45 -3.00
C ARG A 33 -7.41 -0.18 -2.51
N ASN A 34 -6.89 0.98 -2.88
CA ASN A 34 -5.60 1.51 -2.40
C ASN A 34 -4.38 0.63 -2.77
N ILE A 35 -4.45 -0.08 -3.90
CA ILE A 35 -3.24 -0.62 -4.53
C ILE A 35 -2.46 0.58 -5.09
N LYS A 36 -1.15 0.64 -4.89
CA LYS A 36 -0.31 1.77 -5.30
C LYS A 36 0.51 1.38 -6.52
N VAL A 37 0.62 2.28 -7.49
CA VAL A 37 1.59 2.19 -8.59
C VAL A 37 2.79 3.04 -8.22
N ILE A 38 3.95 2.41 -8.05
CA ILE A 38 5.17 3.03 -7.53
C ILE A 38 6.29 2.91 -8.56
N GLU A 39 7.03 4.00 -8.76
CA GLU A 39 8.29 4.02 -9.50
C GLU A 39 9.44 3.65 -8.55
N GLY A 40 10.06 2.49 -8.80
CA GLY A 40 11.27 2.05 -8.13
C GLY A 40 12.49 2.14 -9.06
N ASN A 41 13.64 1.71 -8.54
CA ASN A 41 14.90 1.76 -9.29
C ASN A 41 14.88 0.86 -10.55
N ASN A 42 14.12 -0.24 -10.51
CA ASN A 42 14.01 -1.23 -11.57
C ASN A 42 12.73 -1.05 -12.42
N GLY A 43 12.13 0.14 -12.39
CA GLY A 43 10.90 0.46 -13.12
C GLY A 43 9.66 0.53 -12.24
N VAL A 44 8.50 0.61 -12.90
CA VAL A 44 7.20 0.80 -12.27
C VAL A 44 6.63 -0.54 -11.82
N PHE A 45 6.15 -0.61 -10.58
CA PHE A 45 5.58 -1.83 -10.00
C PHE A 45 4.37 -1.50 -9.11
N ILE A 46 3.63 -2.54 -8.72
CA ILE A 46 2.48 -2.38 -7.80
C ILE A 46 2.88 -2.70 -6.36
N ALA A 47 2.38 -1.91 -5.42
CA ALA A 47 2.43 -2.21 -3.99
C ALA A 47 1.01 -2.41 -3.46
N MET A 48 0.84 -3.50 -2.72
CA MET A 48 -0.45 -3.87 -2.16
C MET A 48 -0.92 -2.86 -1.10
N PRO A 49 -2.24 -2.79 -0.82
CA PRO A 49 -2.75 -1.96 0.26
C PRO A 49 -2.18 -2.46 1.58
N SER A 50 -1.55 -1.56 2.33
CA SER A 50 -0.87 -1.89 3.58
C SER A 50 -1.31 -1.03 4.74
N ARG A 51 -1.23 -1.59 5.95
CA ARG A 51 -1.56 -0.89 7.21
C ARG A 51 -0.36 -0.96 8.15
N LYS A 52 -0.02 0.17 8.77
CA LYS A 52 0.94 0.20 9.88
C LYS A 52 0.34 -0.53 11.08
N LEU A 53 1.04 -1.53 11.60
CA LEU A 53 0.58 -2.26 12.77
C LEU A 53 0.74 -1.41 14.02
N LYS A 54 -0.23 -1.52 14.92
CA LYS A 54 -0.21 -0.89 16.23
C LYS A 54 -0.52 -1.91 17.31
N PHE A 55 0.14 -1.80 18.45
CA PHE A 55 -0.05 -2.63 19.62
C PHE A 55 -0.77 -1.85 20.72
N ALA A 56 -1.86 -2.40 21.25
CA ALA A 56 -2.61 -1.78 22.33
C ALA A 56 -1.91 -2.00 23.68
N CYS A 57 -1.68 -0.93 24.45
CA CYS A 57 -1.08 -1.01 25.77
C CYS A 57 -1.98 -1.83 26.72
N PRO A 58 -1.46 -2.81 27.47
CA PRO A 58 -2.25 -3.59 28.42
C PRO A 58 -2.73 -2.76 29.62
N LYS A 59 -2.07 -1.63 29.93
CA LYS A 59 -2.43 -0.77 31.06
C LYS A 59 -3.52 0.24 30.73
N CYS A 60 -3.46 0.89 29.57
CA CYS A 60 -4.37 2.00 29.22
C CYS A 60 -5.09 1.83 27.87
N GLY A 61 -4.85 0.76 27.12
CA GLY A 61 -5.47 0.51 25.82
C GLY A 61 -4.93 1.35 24.66
N PHE A 62 -4.00 2.28 24.89
CA PHE A 62 -3.47 3.14 23.83
C PHE A 62 -2.73 2.35 22.73
N LYS A 63 -2.97 2.69 21.46
CA LYS A 63 -2.41 2.00 20.28
C LYS A 63 -1.03 2.55 19.93
N ASN A 64 0.01 1.94 20.49
CA ASN A 64 1.41 2.26 20.25
C ASN A 64 1.94 1.63 18.95
N GLU A 65 3.09 2.06 18.49
CA GLU A 65 3.78 1.40 17.38
C GLU A 65 4.37 0.05 17.86
N ILE A 66 4.53 -0.91 16.95
CA ILE A 66 4.95 -2.28 17.31
C ILE A 66 6.26 -2.32 18.11
N ARG A 67 7.17 -1.37 17.90
CA ARG A 67 8.51 -1.35 18.52
C ARG A 67 8.65 -0.33 19.66
N SER A 68 7.57 0.30 20.10
CA SER A 68 7.63 1.21 21.24
C SER A 68 7.98 0.41 22.50
N LYS A 69 9.08 0.77 23.18
CA LYS A 69 9.50 0.15 24.46
C LYS A 69 8.54 0.51 25.60
N TYR A 70 8.01 1.73 25.55
CA TYR A 70 7.07 2.28 26.52
C TYR A 70 5.82 2.76 25.80
N CYS A 71 4.71 2.81 26.53
CA CYS A 71 3.48 3.38 26.01
C CYS A 71 3.60 4.90 25.89
N ASN A 72 3.29 5.44 24.71
CA ASN A 72 3.30 6.86 24.40
C ASN A 72 2.21 7.69 25.12
N GLN A 73 1.33 7.05 25.88
CA GLN A 73 0.25 7.72 26.63
C GLN A 73 0.44 7.63 28.15
N CYS A 74 0.74 6.44 28.69
CA CYS A 74 0.79 6.22 30.15
C CYS A 74 2.18 5.86 30.68
N GLY A 75 3.20 5.80 29.80
CA GLY A 75 4.57 5.45 30.17
C GLY A 75 4.79 3.99 30.59
N ALA A 76 3.75 3.14 30.59
CA ALA A 76 3.89 1.73 30.97
C ALA A 76 4.84 1.01 30.00
N GLN A 77 5.70 0.15 30.54
CA GLN A 77 6.53 -0.73 29.73
C GLN A 77 5.63 -1.69 28.95
N LEU A 78 5.80 -1.70 27.62
CA LEU A 78 5.06 -2.63 26.77
C LEU A 78 5.74 -4.00 26.82
N PRO A 79 4.99 -5.11 26.72
CA PRO A 79 5.50 -6.47 26.91
C PRO A 79 6.50 -6.93 25.83
N PHE A 80 6.88 -6.05 24.90
CA PHE A 80 7.92 -6.33 23.92
C PHE A 80 9.30 -5.96 24.49
N THR A 81 9.71 -6.67 25.53
CA THR A 81 11.08 -6.62 26.03
C THR A 81 11.94 -7.51 25.15
N SER A 82 12.92 -6.91 24.47
CA SER A 82 14.10 -7.53 23.84
C SER A 82 14.32 -9.05 24.00
N ALA A 83 14.20 -9.76 22.86
CA ALA A 83 15.01 -10.89 22.36
C ALA A 83 14.75 -12.33 22.91
N PRO A 84 15.10 -13.35 22.10
CA PRO A 84 16.50 -13.79 22.13
C PRO A 84 17.19 -13.75 20.75
N ALA A 85 18.51 -13.56 20.81
CA ALA A 85 19.40 -14.04 19.78
C ALA A 85 19.18 -15.56 19.58
N GLU A 86 19.45 -16.04 18.36
CA GLU A 86 19.64 -17.47 18.00
C GLU A 86 18.36 -18.28 17.73
N THR A 87 17.94 -18.35 16.47
CA THR A 87 18.27 -19.49 15.58
C THR A 87 17.48 -19.38 14.25
N ASP A 88 18.26 -19.28 13.16
CA ASP A 88 18.03 -19.78 11.81
C ASP A 88 16.70 -19.54 11.06
N ALA A 89 16.77 -18.59 10.12
CA ALA A 89 16.47 -18.76 8.67
C ALA A 89 15.73 -17.54 8.09
N ALA A 90 16.35 -16.92 7.08
CA ALA A 90 15.81 -15.87 6.21
C ALA A 90 15.49 -14.53 6.90
N GLY A 91 16.55 -13.75 7.12
CA GLY A 91 16.47 -12.35 7.52
C GLY A 91 15.55 -11.53 6.63
N GLY A 92 14.47 -11.04 7.21
CA GLY A 92 13.67 -9.95 6.68
C GLY A 92 13.36 -9.01 7.82
N ALA A 93 13.86 -7.78 7.76
CA ALA A 93 13.42 -6.70 8.63
C ALA A 93 11.89 -6.71 8.65
N GLN A 94 11.27 -7.09 9.78
CA GLN A 94 9.81 -7.11 9.87
C GLN A 94 9.32 -5.68 9.69
N SER A 95 8.82 -5.39 8.48
CA SER A 95 8.28 -4.10 8.10
C SER A 95 7.16 -3.76 9.07
N GLU A 96 7.16 -2.52 9.56
CA GLU A 96 6.08 -1.99 10.41
C GLU A 96 4.70 -2.05 9.73
N HIS A 97 4.71 -2.23 8.40
CA HIS A 97 3.54 -2.33 7.56
C HIS A 97 3.32 -3.79 7.18
N LYS A 98 2.09 -4.27 7.35
CA LYS A 98 1.63 -5.51 6.69
C LYS A 98 0.59 -5.18 5.64
N ASP A 99 0.63 -5.97 4.58
CA ASP A 99 -0.37 -5.89 3.52
C ASP A 99 -1.71 -6.43 4.04
N ILE A 100 -2.77 -5.70 3.74
CA ILE A 100 -4.16 -6.07 4.04
C ILE A 100 -4.62 -7.14 3.06
N ALA A 101 -4.19 -7.04 1.80
CA ALA A 101 -4.47 -8.00 0.74
C ALA A 101 -3.18 -8.28 -0.02
N HIS A 102 -2.90 -9.54 -0.33
CA HIS A 102 -1.74 -9.92 -1.13
C HIS A 102 -2.06 -11.14 -1.99
N PRO A 103 -1.53 -11.21 -3.23
CA PRO A 103 -1.62 -12.42 -4.03
C PRO A 103 -0.80 -13.54 -3.37
N ILE A 104 -1.38 -14.73 -3.26
CA ILE A 104 -0.72 -15.89 -2.65
C ILE A 104 0.26 -16.52 -3.64
N THR A 105 -0.15 -16.66 -4.90
CA THR A 105 0.64 -17.32 -5.95
C THR A 105 1.38 -16.31 -6.82
N GLN A 106 2.60 -16.66 -7.26
CA GLN A 106 3.40 -15.84 -8.15
C GLN A 106 2.70 -15.55 -9.49
N SER A 107 2.06 -16.55 -10.11
CA SER A 107 1.34 -16.40 -11.37
C SER A 107 0.25 -15.33 -11.30
N PHE A 108 -0.53 -15.33 -10.21
CA PHE A 108 -1.55 -14.31 -9.99
C PHE A 108 -0.95 -12.92 -9.70
N ARG A 109 0.19 -12.86 -9.00
CA ARG A 109 0.91 -11.59 -8.78
C ARG A 109 1.32 -10.95 -10.10
N GLU A 110 1.90 -11.74 -11.01
CA GLU A 110 2.33 -11.27 -12.32
C GLU A 110 1.14 -10.84 -13.18
N TYR A 111 0.07 -11.64 -13.19
CA TYR A 111 -1.18 -11.31 -13.86
C TYR A 111 -1.80 -9.99 -13.36
N LEU A 112 -1.90 -9.82 -12.03
CA LEU A 112 -2.42 -8.61 -11.40
C LEU A 112 -1.57 -7.39 -11.71
N GLN A 113 -0.24 -7.52 -11.60
CA GLN A 113 0.69 -6.44 -11.92
C GLN A 113 0.57 -6.01 -13.37
N LYS A 114 0.60 -6.96 -14.31
CA LYS A 114 0.46 -6.66 -15.73
C LYS A 114 -0.84 -5.92 -16.02
N LYS A 115 -1.98 -6.43 -15.55
CA LYS A 115 -3.30 -5.81 -15.79
C LYS A 115 -3.38 -4.37 -15.28
N ILE A 116 -2.85 -4.09 -14.09
CA ILE A 116 -2.87 -2.73 -13.53
C ILE A 116 -1.92 -1.81 -14.31
N LEU A 117 -0.71 -2.26 -14.62
CA LEU A 117 0.29 -1.45 -15.32
C LEU A 117 -0.14 -1.12 -16.75
N ASP A 118 -0.75 -2.07 -17.47
CA ASP A 118 -1.28 -1.85 -18.83
C ASP A 118 -2.29 -0.68 -18.84
N ILE A 119 -3.20 -0.65 -17.87
CA ILE A 119 -4.23 0.40 -17.76
C ILE A 119 -3.63 1.71 -17.28
N TYR A 120 -2.68 1.65 -16.33
CA TYR A 120 -1.93 2.84 -15.91
C TYR A 120 -1.19 3.52 -17.07
N GLU A 121 -0.55 2.74 -17.96
CA GLU A 121 0.11 3.31 -19.13
C GLU A 121 -0.86 3.97 -20.10
N GLN A 122 -2.04 3.37 -20.30
CA GLN A 122 -3.09 3.96 -21.14
C GLN A 122 -3.58 5.28 -20.56
N GLU A 123 -3.87 5.32 -19.26
CA GLU A 123 -4.29 6.55 -18.56
C GLU A 123 -3.19 7.61 -18.57
N ARG A 124 -1.94 7.22 -18.34
CA ARG A 124 -0.80 8.14 -18.40
C ARG A 124 -0.61 8.75 -19.79
N ARG A 125 -0.84 7.98 -20.86
CA ARG A 125 -0.78 8.49 -22.24
C ARG A 125 -1.93 9.46 -22.52
N ARG A 126 -3.14 9.17 -22.02
CA ARG A 126 -4.32 10.05 -22.12
C ARG A 126 -4.10 11.39 -21.42
N ASP A 127 -3.56 11.35 -20.21
CA ASP A 127 -3.23 12.54 -19.43
C ASP A 127 -2.15 13.40 -20.14
N GLY A 128 -1.15 12.75 -20.75
CA GLY A 128 -0.07 13.43 -21.48
C GLY A 128 -0.43 14.01 -22.85
N THR A 129 -1.59 13.67 -23.43
CA THR A 129 -2.04 14.18 -24.74
C THR A 129 -3.01 15.36 -24.68
N GLY A 130 -3.27 15.90 -23.49
CA GLY A 130 -3.95 17.20 -23.34
C GLY A 130 -5.46 17.09 -23.33
N MET A 131 -6.01 16.97 -22.12
CA MET A 131 -7.31 17.53 -21.79
C MET A 131 -7.31 17.87 -20.28
N ARG A 132 -6.62 18.96 -19.90
CA ARG A 132 -6.99 19.72 -18.69
C ARG A 132 -8.36 20.33 -19.00
N ALA A 133 -9.43 19.58 -18.71
CA ALA A 133 -10.75 20.15 -18.59
C ALA A 133 -10.78 20.86 -17.23
N ASP A 134 -10.52 22.16 -17.25
CA ASP A 134 -10.57 23.04 -16.09
C ASP A 134 -11.97 23.07 -15.46
N GLN A 135 -12.04 23.17 -14.13
CA GLN A 135 -12.75 24.29 -13.53
C GLN A 135 -12.20 24.61 -12.14
N GLU A 136 -11.46 25.71 -12.09
CA GLU A 136 -11.51 26.64 -10.97
C GLU A 136 -12.97 26.79 -10.53
N PHE A 137 -13.25 26.47 -9.26
CA PHE A 137 -14.39 27.02 -8.56
C PHE A 137 -13.85 27.88 -7.44
N SER A 138 -13.46 29.09 -7.82
CA SER A 138 -13.48 30.25 -6.94
C SER A 138 -14.93 30.47 -6.54
N VAL A 139 -15.25 30.32 -5.26
CA VAL A 139 -16.38 31.03 -4.67
C VAL A 139 -15.84 31.78 -3.47
N GLU A 140 -16.18 33.06 -3.51
CA GLU A 140 -15.87 34.15 -2.58
C GLU A 140 -16.02 33.80 -1.10
#